data_AF-A0A087TEQ8-F1
#
_entry.id   AF-A0A087TEQ8-F1
#
_cell.length_a   1.000
_cell.length_b   1.000
_cell.length_c   1.000
_cell.angle_alpha   90.00
_cell.angle_beta   90.00
_cell.angle_gamma   90.00
#
_symmetry.space_group_name_H-M   'P 1'
#
loop_
_entity.id
_entity.type
_entity.pdbx_description
1 polymer ?
#
loop_
_entity_poly.entity_id
_entity_poly.type
_entity_poly.pdbx_seq_one_letter_code
_entity_poly.pdbx_strand_id
1 'polypeptide(L)'
;MTMFDFSCNEEACDLPDWFVPLAFNGKRHNEKIEGSNSDTHTWRMKDRMKTVSVALVLCLNVGVDPPDIIKTQPCARLECWIDPLSLVPQKALDSIAAALQKQYEKWQPRARYKHSLDPTVDEVKRLCTSLRRNAKDERVLFHYNGHGVPKPTANGEIWVFNKTYTQYIPLSIYDLQQWMGAPSIYVYDCSCAGLIVDSFEVFAKQHEREFELLINNSKTPYDGPPLPSYSSCIQLAACSATQILPMNPDLPADLFTSCLTTPVNIALKWFVLQSKNKLLPDITMDLIDQIPGQVSDRRTMLGELNWIFTAITDTIAWNVLPKETFQRLFRQDLLVASLFRNFLLAERIMRYYNCTPVSSPPLPSTYHHPMWQAWDLAVDLCLAQLPDILKDPLHVNYSYSPFFSEQLTAFQVWLSSVHNHNSVPEQLPIVLQVLLSQVHRLRALELLGRFLDLGPWAVNLALSVGIFPYVLKLLQSSARELRPLLVFIWAKVLAVDCTCQSELVRDGGFKYFLGVL
;
A
#
# COMPACT_ATOMS: atom_id res chain seq x y z
N MET A 1 -57.25 -7.48 44.07
CA MET A 1 -57.01 -8.43 45.17
C MET A 1 -57.29 -9.82 44.64
N THR A 2 -56.27 -10.43 44.03
CA THR A 2 -56.27 -11.83 43.59
C THR A 2 -55.00 -12.41 44.17
N MET A 3 -55.14 -13.06 45.32
CA MET A 3 -54.04 -13.79 45.98
C MET A 3 -53.67 -14.96 45.08
N PHE A 4 -52.40 -15.05 44.70
CA PHE A 4 -51.82 -16.31 44.24
C PHE A 4 -51.66 -17.20 45.47
N ASP A 5 -52.50 -18.23 45.58
CA ASP A 5 -52.30 -19.32 46.52
C ASP A 5 -51.02 -20.07 46.14
N PHE A 6 -49.97 -19.90 46.94
CA PHE A 6 -48.85 -20.82 46.96
C PHE A 6 -49.29 -22.04 47.77
N SER A 7 -49.72 -23.11 47.09
CA SER A 7 -49.81 -24.42 47.71
C SER A 7 -48.39 -24.90 48.01
N CYS A 8 -47.95 -24.80 49.27
CA CYS A 8 -46.76 -25.49 49.75
C CYS A 8 -47.02 -26.99 49.69
N ASN A 9 -46.57 -27.65 48.63
CA ASN A 9 -46.41 -29.10 48.62
C ASN A 9 -45.29 -29.46 49.61
N GLU A 10 -45.64 -30.11 50.71
CA GLU A 10 -44.70 -30.62 51.73
C GLU A 10 -43.79 -31.77 51.22
N GLU A 11 -43.91 -32.19 49.96
CA GLU A 11 -43.00 -33.16 49.32
C GLU A 11 -41.71 -32.53 48.77
N ALA A 12 -41.50 -31.22 48.91
CA ALA A 12 -40.33 -30.51 48.39
C ALA A 12 -39.12 -30.46 49.34
N CYS A 13 -39.07 -31.31 50.38
CA CYS A 13 -37.99 -31.30 51.37
C CYS A 13 -36.66 -31.92 50.90
N ASP A 14 -36.56 -32.44 49.67
CA ASP A 14 -35.34 -33.08 49.14
C ASP A 14 -34.84 -32.48 47.80
N LEU A 15 -35.29 -31.28 47.41
CA LEU A 15 -34.68 -30.62 46.25
C LEU A 15 -33.36 -29.96 46.67
N PRO A 16 -32.22 -30.32 46.06
CA PRO A 16 -30.94 -29.71 46.38
C PRO A 16 -30.95 -28.18 46.21
N ASP A 17 -30.19 -27.46 47.05
CA ASP A 17 -30.12 -25.99 47.07
C ASP A 17 -29.90 -25.33 45.69
N TRP A 18 -29.23 -26.01 44.76
CA TRP A 18 -28.99 -25.52 43.39
C TRP A 18 -30.25 -25.49 42.49
N PHE A 19 -31.37 -26.09 42.92
CA PHE A 19 -32.66 -25.99 42.24
C PHE A 19 -33.50 -24.79 42.69
N VAL A 20 -33.08 -24.07 43.74
CA VAL A 20 -33.78 -22.89 44.22
C VAL A 20 -33.47 -21.69 43.30
N PRO A 21 -34.46 -21.10 42.61
CA PRO A 21 -34.23 -19.97 41.73
C PRO A 21 -33.78 -18.72 42.51
N LEU A 22 -32.67 -18.11 42.09
CA LEU A 22 -32.17 -16.89 42.73
C LEU A 22 -32.99 -15.66 42.31
N ALA A 23 -33.80 -15.14 43.24
CA ALA A 23 -34.54 -13.90 43.04
C ALA A 23 -33.59 -12.68 42.98
N PHE A 24 -33.93 -11.70 42.16
CA PHE A 24 -33.20 -10.43 42.02
C PHE A 24 -31.70 -10.54 41.69
N ASN A 25 -31.25 -11.66 41.10
CA ASN A 25 -29.82 -11.88 40.78
C ASN A 25 -29.44 -11.63 39.30
N GLY A 26 -30.28 -10.89 38.57
CA GLY A 26 -30.02 -10.51 37.18
C GLY A 26 -29.06 -9.31 37.06
N LYS A 27 -28.47 -9.12 35.86
CA LYS A 27 -27.56 -7.98 35.58
C LYS A 27 -28.16 -6.61 35.97
N ARG A 28 -29.44 -6.38 35.68
CA ARG A 28 -30.16 -5.14 36.05
C ARG A 28 -30.23 -4.85 37.56
N HIS A 29 -29.93 -5.84 38.40
CA HIS A 29 -29.93 -5.73 39.86
C HIS A 29 -28.51 -5.64 40.43
N ASN A 30 -27.55 -6.33 39.81
CA ASN A 30 -26.15 -6.41 40.28
C ASN A 30 -25.26 -5.32 39.68
N GLU A 31 -25.55 -4.86 38.47
CA GLU A 31 -24.80 -3.82 37.76
C GLU A 31 -25.52 -2.48 37.88
N LYS A 32 -24.75 -1.39 37.93
CA LYS A 32 -25.31 -0.04 37.89
C LYS A 32 -25.94 0.20 36.51
N ILE A 33 -27.18 0.66 36.48
CA ILE A 33 -27.89 0.95 35.22
C ILE A 33 -27.41 2.29 34.68
N GLU A 34 -26.34 2.25 33.89
CA GLU A 34 -25.79 3.40 33.17
C GLU A 34 -25.29 2.98 31.78
N GLY A 35 -25.23 3.94 30.85
CA GLY A 35 -24.62 3.71 29.55
C GLY A 35 -23.10 3.63 29.68
N SER A 36 -22.47 2.74 28.92
CA SER A 36 -21.00 2.70 28.86
C SER A 36 -20.47 3.93 28.13
N ASN A 37 -19.48 4.62 28.72
CA ASN A 37 -18.68 5.61 28.01
C ASN A 37 -17.75 4.89 27.04
N SER A 38 -18.15 4.74 25.78
CA SER A 38 -17.28 4.22 24.73
C SER A 38 -16.35 5.34 24.25
N ASP A 39 -15.05 5.19 24.49
CA ASP A 39 -14.03 6.09 23.92
C ASP A 39 -14.09 6.02 22.39
N THR A 40 -14.57 7.09 21.77
CA THR A 40 -14.61 7.24 20.31
C THR A 40 -13.19 7.35 19.77
N HIS A 41 -12.63 6.23 19.32
CA HIS A 41 -11.32 6.21 18.70
C HIS A 41 -11.36 6.79 17.29
N THR A 42 -10.36 7.60 16.95
CA THR A 42 -10.19 8.22 15.62
C THR A 42 -9.66 7.21 14.60
N TRP A 43 -10.48 6.23 14.19
CA TRP A 43 -10.17 5.35 13.05
C TRP A 43 -10.58 5.97 11.71
N ARG A 44 -11.48 6.96 11.75
CA ARG A 44 -11.98 7.66 10.57
C ARG A 44 -10.88 8.51 9.95
N MET A 45 -10.61 8.26 8.67
CA MET A 45 -9.74 9.13 7.87
C MET A 45 -10.41 10.50 7.72
N LYS A 46 -9.81 11.54 8.30
CA LYS A 46 -10.34 12.91 8.27
C LYS A 46 -10.34 13.49 6.85
N ASP A 47 -9.23 13.32 6.12
CA ASP A 47 -9.07 13.86 4.76
C ASP A 47 -8.68 12.76 3.76
N ARG A 48 -9.64 12.39 2.90
CA ARG A 48 -9.36 11.51 1.77
C ARG A 48 -8.64 12.31 0.70
N MET A 49 -7.39 11.94 0.41
CA MET A 49 -6.55 12.64 -0.57
C MET A 49 -6.47 11.83 -1.86
N LYS A 50 -6.34 12.52 -3.00
CA LYS A 50 -6.18 11.84 -4.28
C LYS A 50 -5.01 12.42 -5.08
N THR A 51 -4.20 11.52 -5.64
CA THR A 51 -3.25 11.91 -6.67
C THR A 51 -3.98 12.05 -8.01
N VAL A 52 -4.05 13.28 -8.52
CA VAL A 52 -4.81 13.62 -9.74
C VAL A 52 -3.94 13.91 -10.96
N SER A 53 -2.65 14.15 -10.74
CA SER A 53 -1.69 14.53 -11.78
C SER A 53 -0.36 13.83 -11.55
N VAL A 54 0.30 13.40 -12.63
CA VAL A 54 1.58 12.71 -12.61
C VAL A 54 2.51 13.35 -13.65
N ALA A 55 3.66 13.85 -13.19
CA ALA A 55 4.79 14.28 -14.00
C ALA A 55 5.82 13.14 -14.10
N LEU A 56 6.15 12.73 -15.33
CA LEU A 56 7.20 11.76 -15.61
C LEU A 56 8.37 12.49 -16.29
N VAL A 57 9.43 12.76 -15.53
CA VAL A 57 10.65 13.43 -16.03
C VAL A 57 11.71 12.36 -16.23
N LEU A 58 12.08 12.13 -17.49
CA LEU A 58 13.06 11.12 -17.88
C LEU A 58 14.28 11.82 -18.44
N CYS A 59 15.42 11.68 -17.76
CA CYS A 59 16.72 12.19 -18.17
C CYS A 59 17.64 11.00 -18.48
N LEU A 60 17.55 10.45 -19.69
CA LEU A 60 18.18 9.18 -20.07
C LEU A 60 19.27 9.33 -21.13
N ASN A 61 19.21 10.34 -22.00
CA ASN A 61 20.19 10.60 -23.08
C ASN A 61 20.70 9.31 -23.75
N VAL A 62 19.75 8.56 -24.32
CA VAL A 62 19.97 7.17 -24.74
C VAL A 62 21.20 7.04 -25.65
N GLY A 63 22.16 6.21 -25.22
CA GLY A 63 23.39 5.92 -25.93
C GLY A 63 24.61 6.75 -25.48
N VAL A 64 24.42 7.70 -24.57
CA VAL A 64 25.51 8.52 -24.00
C VAL A 64 25.52 8.36 -22.48
N ASP A 65 26.61 7.80 -21.95
CA ASP A 65 26.76 7.61 -20.50
C ASP A 65 27.20 8.91 -19.80
N PRO A 66 26.70 9.18 -18.57
CA PRO A 66 27.16 10.32 -17.80
C PRO A 66 28.61 10.12 -17.30
N PRO A 67 29.37 11.20 -17.12
CA PRO A 67 30.83 11.14 -16.88
C PRO A 67 31.23 10.56 -15.52
N ASP A 68 30.32 10.49 -14.55
CA ASP A 68 30.58 10.13 -13.15
C ASP A 68 30.11 8.71 -12.77
N ILE A 69 29.58 7.97 -13.74
CA ILE A 69 29.17 6.57 -13.61
C ILE A 69 29.90 5.74 -14.65
N ILE A 70 30.83 4.90 -14.19
CA ILE A 70 31.52 3.93 -15.06
C ILE A 70 30.65 2.69 -15.13
N LYS A 71 30.05 2.41 -16.30
CA LYS A 71 29.27 1.19 -16.54
C LYS A 71 30.18 -0.01 -16.78
N THR A 72 29.82 -1.15 -16.21
CA THR A 72 30.48 -2.43 -16.48
C THR A 72 30.08 -2.97 -17.86
N GLN A 73 30.85 -3.91 -18.41
CA GLN A 73 30.44 -4.67 -19.60
C GLN A 73 30.45 -6.16 -19.26
N PRO A 74 29.29 -6.84 -19.28
CA PRO A 74 27.93 -6.34 -19.51
C PRO A 74 27.36 -5.52 -18.32
N CYS A 75 26.33 -4.68 -18.57
CA CYS A 75 25.60 -3.93 -17.54
C CYS A 75 24.08 -4.10 -17.64
N ALA A 76 23.39 -3.78 -16.55
CA ALA A 76 21.95 -3.53 -16.53
C ALA A 76 21.60 -2.43 -17.54
N ARG A 77 20.60 -2.66 -18.39
CA ARG A 77 20.24 -1.73 -19.47
C ARG A 77 18.74 -1.55 -19.72
N LEU A 78 17.91 -2.49 -19.27
CA LEU A 78 16.48 -2.41 -19.53
C LEU A 78 15.90 -1.24 -18.74
N GLU A 79 15.14 -0.40 -19.43
CA GLU A 79 14.41 0.74 -18.87
C GLU A 79 12.94 0.50 -19.17
N CYS A 80 12.11 0.42 -18.14
CA CYS A 80 10.68 0.11 -18.24
C CYS A 80 10.39 -1.15 -19.07
N TRP A 81 11.27 -2.16 -18.92
CA TRP A 81 11.26 -3.43 -19.66
C TRP A 81 11.54 -3.33 -21.16
N ILE A 82 12.16 -2.24 -21.61
CA ILE A 82 12.57 -2.01 -22.99
C ILE A 82 14.09 -1.90 -23.05
N ASP A 83 14.73 -2.55 -24.03
CA ASP A 83 16.15 -2.33 -24.30
C ASP A 83 16.32 -1.02 -25.09
N PRO A 84 16.87 0.04 -24.49
CA PRO A 84 16.98 1.35 -25.15
C PRO A 84 17.90 1.32 -26.37
N LEU A 85 18.85 0.37 -26.43
CA LEU A 85 19.80 0.23 -27.55
C LEU A 85 19.23 -0.59 -28.71
N SER A 86 18.09 -1.24 -28.53
CA SER A 86 17.42 -2.00 -29.59
C SER A 86 16.64 -1.12 -30.58
N LEU A 87 16.44 0.15 -30.24
CA LEU A 87 15.66 1.13 -31.00
C LEU A 87 16.53 2.37 -31.29
N VAL A 88 16.09 3.19 -32.25
CA VAL A 88 16.67 4.52 -32.45
C VAL A 88 16.45 5.36 -31.18
N PRO A 89 17.44 6.11 -30.67
CA PRO A 89 17.38 6.78 -29.36
C PRO A 89 16.09 7.55 -29.07
N GLN A 90 15.62 8.38 -30.01
CA GLN A 90 14.37 9.14 -29.85
C GLN A 90 13.15 8.22 -29.69
N LYS A 91 13.06 7.17 -30.52
CA LYS A 91 11.96 6.21 -30.46
C LYS A 91 12.03 5.35 -29.19
N ALA A 92 13.23 5.07 -28.70
CA ALA A 92 13.45 4.40 -27.42
C ALA A 92 12.87 5.23 -26.27
N LEU A 93 13.23 6.52 -26.19
CA LEU A 93 12.71 7.44 -25.19
C LEU A 93 11.19 7.53 -25.19
N ASP A 94 10.57 7.71 -26.35
CA ASP A 94 9.11 7.78 -26.49
C ASP A 94 8.44 6.47 -26.03
N SER A 95 9.05 5.33 -26.37
CA SER A 95 8.53 4.00 -26.00
C SER A 95 8.65 3.73 -24.50
N ILE A 96 9.78 4.11 -23.88
CA ILE A 96 10.01 4.02 -22.43
C ILE A 96 9.01 4.89 -21.68
N ALA A 97 8.79 6.13 -22.13
CA ALA A 97 7.83 7.05 -21.52
C ALA A 97 6.38 6.52 -21.59
N ALA A 98 5.98 5.99 -22.75
CA ALA A 98 4.68 5.38 -22.93
C ALA A 98 4.51 4.11 -22.08
N ALA A 99 5.57 3.31 -21.94
CA ALA A 99 5.57 2.13 -21.07
C ALA A 99 5.43 2.53 -19.60
N LEU A 100 6.24 3.49 -19.11
CA LEU A 100 6.18 3.99 -17.73
C LEU A 100 4.80 4.57 -17.39
N GLN A 101 4.22 5.36 -18.30
CA GLN A 101 2.87 5.88 -18.15
C GLN A 101 1.85 4.74 -17.97
N LYS A 102 1.88 3.74 -18.87
CA LYS A 102 1.00 2.56 -18.77
C LYS A 102 1.20 1.79 -17.47
N GLN A 103 2.42 1.70 -16.95
CA GLN A 103 2.68 1.04 -15.67
C GLN A 103 2.02 1.80 -14.51
N TYR A 104 2.12 3.14 -14.48
CA TYR A 104 1.43 3.94 -13.46
C TYR A 104 -0.09 3.97 -13.63
N GLU A 105 -0.61 3.96 -14.86
CA GLU A 105 -2.05 3.94 -15.15
C GLU A 105 -2.75 2.71 -14.56
N LYS A 106 -2.04 1.59 -14.40
CA LYS A 106 -2.56 0.40 -13.70
C LYS A 106 -2.91 0.70 -12.23
N TRP A 107 -2.18 1.61 -11.59
CA TRP A 107 -2.38 2.00 -10.19
C TRP A 107 -3.33 3.19 -10.03
N GLN A 108 -3.30 4.15 -10.97
CA GLN A 108 -4.18 5.32 -10.96
C GLN A 108 -4.66 5.70 -12.38
N PRO A 109 -5.66 4.98 -12.93
CA PRO A 109 -6.08 5.17 -14.33
C PRO A 109 -6.77 6.52 -14.60
N ARG A 110 -7.21 7.23 -13.55
CA ARG A 110 -7.96 8.49 -13.67
C ARG A 110 -7.11 9.74 -13.45
N ALA A 111 -5.79 9.61 -13.28
CA ALA A 111 -4.90 10.76 -13.19
C ALA A 111 -4.54 11.30 -14.57
N ARG A 112 -4.12 12.58 -14.60
CA ARG A 112 -3.56 13.22 -15.79
C ARG A 112 -2.06 12.99 -15.84
N TYR A 113 -1.61 12.26 -16.85
CA TYR A 113 -0.19 11.97 -17.07
C TYR A 113 0.41 12.97 -18.04
N LYS A 114 1.60 13.47 -17.71
CA LYS A 114 2.44 14.27 -18.60
C LYS A 114 3.89 13.82 -18.46
N HIS A 115 4.54 13.52 -19.58
CA HIS A 115 5.95 13.16 -19.63
C HIS A 115 6.78 14.29 -20.23
N SER A 116 8.03 14.39 -19.79
CA SER A 116 9.05 15.31 -20.29
C SER A 116 10.32 14.50 -20.52
N LEU A 117 10.75 14.40 -21.78
CA LEU A 117 11.84 13.53 -22.22
C LEU A 117 13.08 14.39 -22.45
N ASP A 118 14.17 14.05 -21.77
CA ASP A 118 15.42 14.81 -21.71
C ASP A 118 15.16 16.33 -21.64
N PRO A 119 14.45 16.83 -20.62
CA PRO A 119 13.96 18.19 -20.64
C PRO A 119 15.02 19.23 -20.27
N THR A 120 14.67 20.48 -20.57
CA THR A 120 15.34 21.67 -20.01
C THR A 120 14.70 22.12 -18.70
N VAL A 121 15.42 22.94 -17.92
CA VAL A 121 14.90 23.53 -16.67
C VAL A 121 13.57 24.27 -16.89
N ASP A 122 13.46 25.03 -17.99
CA ASP A 122 12.24 25.77 -18.32
C ASP A 122 11.04 24.87 -18.63
N GLU A 123 11.28 23.69 -19.21
CA GLU A 123 10.25 22.70 -19.49
C GLU A 123 9.78 22.03 -18.21
N VAL A 124 10.70 21.65 -17.32
CA VAL A 124 10.36 21.12 -15.98
C VAL A 124 9.56 22.15 -15.18
N LYS A 125 9.99 23.41 -15.17
CA LYS A 125 9.25 24.52 -14.52
C LYS A 125 7.84 24.67 -15.07
N ARG A 126 7.67 24.71 -16.40
CA ARG A 126 6.35 24.80 -17.06
C ARG A 126 5.48 23.58 -16.75
N LEU A 127 6.06 22.39 -16.72
CA LEU A 127 5.35 21.16 -16.37
C LEU A 127 4.83 21.21 -14.93
N CYS A 128 5.71 21.43 -13.95
CA CYS A 128 5.37 21.40 -12.52
C CYS A 128 4.32 22.47 -12.18
N THR A 129 4.54 23.72 -12.61
CA THR A 129 3.60 24.83 -12.38
C THR A 129 2.24 24.60 -13.05
N SER A 130 2.23 24.02 -14.26
CA SER A 130 0.99 23.65 -14.96
C SER A 130 0.20 22.59 -14.19
N LEU A 131 0.88 21.54 -13.70
CA LEU A 131 0.23 20.45 -12.98
C LEU A 131 -0.30 20.90 -11.61
N ARG A 132 0.48 21.67 -10.84
CA ARG A 132 0.04 22.24 -9.55
C ARG A 132 -1.20 23.12 -9.74
N ARG A 133 -1.17 24.06 -10.69
CA ARG A 133 -2.32 24.94 -10.98
C ARG A 133 -3.61 24.14 -11.28
N ASN A 134 -3.47 23.01 -11.98
CA ASN A 134 -4.60 22.15 -12.34
C ASN A 134 -5.06 21.22 -11.20
N ALA A 135 -4.18 20.88 -10.27
CA ALA A 135 -4.46 19.99 -9.14
C ALA A 135 -5.04 20.73 -7.93
N LYS A 136 -4.77 22.04 -7.78
CA LYS A 136 -5.16 22.83 -6.60
C LYS A 136 -4.61 22.16 -5.32
N ASP A 137 -5.50 21.72 -4.44
CA ASP A 137 -5.19 21.09 -3.15
C ASP A 137 -5.02 19.56 -3.25
N GLU A 138 -5.21 18.98 -4.44
CA GLU A 138 -4.98 17.55 -4.66
C GLU A 138 -3.50 17.22 -4.86
N ARG A 139 -3.15 15.95 -4.69
CA ARG A 139 -1.76 15.50 -4.76
C ARG A 139 -1.26 15.44 -6.20
N VAL A 140 -0.01 15.87 -6.40
CA VAL A 140 0.73 15.71 -7.66
C VAL A 140 1.93 14.78 -7.44
N LEU A 141 2.11 13.80 -8.32
CA LEU A 141 3.30 12.93 -8.34
C LEU A 141 4.35 13.50 -9.28
N PHE A 142 5.61 13.54 -8.84
CA PHE A 142 6.77 13.84 -9.65
C PHE A 142 7.70 12.63 -9.66
N HIS A 143 7.83 11.98 -10.81
CA HIS A 143 8.78 10.90 -11.04
C HIS A 143 9.97 11.46 -11.80
N TYR A 144 11.17 11.26 -11.27
CA TYR A 144 12.42 11.64 -11.89
C TYR A 144 13.31 10.41 -12.05
N ASN A 145 13.62 10.08 -13.31
CA ASN A 145 14.64 9.09 -13.65
C ASN A 145 15.87 9.83 -14.20
N GLY A 146 16.99 9.67 -13.52
CA GLY A 146 18.24 10.40 -13.77
C GLY A 146 19.39 9.52 -14.24
N HIS A 147 19.15 8.44 -14.97
CA HIS A 147 20.22 7.49 -15.36
C HIS A 147 21.16 7.99 -16.46
N GLY A 148 20.74 8.96 -17.26
CA GLY A 148 21.53 9.56 -18.35
C GLY A 148 22.23 10.86 -17.98
N VAL A 149 22.24 11.22 -16.69
CA VAL A 149 22.82 12.47 -16.19
C VAL A 149 23.70 12.19 -14.96
N PRO A 150 24.56 13.14 -14.55
CA PRO A 150 25.36 12.96 -13.35
C PRO A 150 24.52 12.76 -12.09
N LYS A 151 25.17 12.23 -11.05
CA LYS A 151 24.60 12.05 -9.71
C LYS A 151 24.19 13.41 -9.12
N PRO A 152 23.13 13.43 -8.28
CA PRO A 152 22.73 14.63 -7.54
C PRO A 152 23.89 15.19 -6.71
N THR A 153 23.92 16.52 -6.55
CA THR A 153 24.99 17.19 -5.80
C THR A 153 24.66 17.33 -4.32
N ALA A 154 25.68 17.51 -3.48
CA ALA A 154 25.50 17.80 -2.05
C ALA A 154 24.85 19.17 -1.80
N ASN A 155 24.81 20.05 -2.82
CA ASN A 155 24.12 21.35 -2.76
C ASN A 155 22.60 21.21 -2.97
N GLY A 156 22.09 20.00 -3.20
CA GLY A 156 20.67 19.77 -3.43
C GLY A 156 20.24 20.12 -4.84
N GLU A 157 21.01 19.67 -5.84
CA GLU A 157 20.70 19.86 -7.26
C GLU A 157 20.53 18.49 -7.94
N ILE A 158 19.54 18.40 -8.83
CA ILE A 158 19.39 17.32 -9.81
C ILE A 158 19.78 17.84 -11.20
N TRP A 159 20.04 16.94 -12.14
CA TRP A 159 20.57 17.33 -13.45
C TRP A 159 19.53 17.15 -14.56
N VAL A 160 19.48 18.13 -15.45
CA VAL A 160 18.68 18.10 -16.68
C VAL A 160 19.55 18.55 -17.85
N PHE A 161 18.97 18.72 -19.04
CA PHE A 161 19.75 19.07 -20.24
C PHE A 161 19.59 20.54 -20.62
N ASN A 162 20.51 21.04 -21.44
CA ASN A 162 20.28 22.21 -22.27
C ASN A 162 19.57 21.83 -23.57
N LYS A 163 19.08 22.83 -24.33
CA LYS A 163 18.31 22.59 -25.58
C LYS A 163 19.09 21.82 -26.67
N THR A 164 20.41 21.84 -26.61
CA THR A 164 21.29 21.21 -27.61
C THR A 164 21.89 19.90 -27.13
N TYR A 165 21.54 19.42 -25.93
CA TYR A 165 22.08 18.19 -25.32
C TYR A 165 23.61 18.14 -25.23
N THR A 166 24.24 19.31 -25.07
CA THR A 166 25.71 19.44 -24.98
C THR A 166 26.20 19.59 -23.54
N GLN A 167 25.33 20.01 -22.62
CA GLN A 167 25.67 20.27 -21.22
C GLN A 167 24.56 19.76 -20.31
N TYR A 168 24.99 19.23 -19.17
CA TYR A 168 24.13 18.98 -18.02
C TYR A 168 23.92 20.29 -17.26
N ILE A 169 22.68 20.63 -16.98
CA ILE A 169 22.28 21.86 -16.30
C ILE A 169 21.75 21.49 -14.91
N PRO A 170 22.27 22.09 -13.83
CA PRO A 170 21.77 21.83 -12.49
C PRO A 170 20.40 22.48 -12.29
N LEU A 171 19.50 21.76 -11.62
CA LEU A 171 18.17 22.18 -11.22
C LEU A 171 18.06 22.04 -9.71
N SER A 172 17.86 23.18 -9.03
CA SER A 172 17.77 23.23 -7.57
C SER A 172 16.49 22.58 -7.05
N ILE A 173 16.63 21.72 -6.03
CA ILE A 173 15.47 21.11 -5.34
C ILE A 173 14.62 22.17 -4.66
N TYR A 174 15.22 23.28 -4.21
CA TYR A 174 14.51 24.43 -3.65
C TYR A 174 13.47 25.00 -4.62
N ASP A 175 13.86 25.19 -5.89
CA ASP A 175 12.97 25.69 -6.94
C ASP A 175 11.91 24.66 -7.31
N LEU A 176 12.30 23.39 -7.38
CA LEU A 176 11.38 22.29 -7.69
C LEU A 176 10.23 22.20 -6.67
N GLN A 177 10.55 22.31 -5.38
CA GLN A 177 9.56 22.35 -4.29
C GLN A 177 8.53 23.47 -4.51
N GLN A 178 9.02 24.67 -4.85
CA GLN A 178 8.17 25.82 -5.09
C GLN A 178 7.24 25.62 -6.30
N TRP A 179 7.74 25.04 -7.40
CA TRP A 179 6.93 24.81 -8.60
C TRP A 179 5.89 23.71 -8.41
N MET A 180 6.25 22.66 -7.67
CA MET A 180 5.39 21.51 -7.41
C MET A 180 4.37 21.77 -6.31
N GLY A 181 4.65 22.65 -5.35
CA GLY A 181 3.76 22.95 -4.22
C GLY A 181 3.44 21.74 -3.32
N ALA A 182 2.58 21.95 -2.34
CA ALA A 182 2.01 20.90 -1.49
C ALA A 182 0.49 20.76 -1.75
N PRO A 183 -0.10 19.56 -1.62
CA PRO A 183 0.54 18.27 -1.32
C PRO A 183 1.19 17.61 -2.56
N SER A 184 2.39 17.04 -2.41
CA SER A 184 3.09 16.33 -3.50
C SER A 184 3.75 15.04 -3.04
N ILE A 185 4.05 14.15 -4.00
CA ILE A 185 4.84 12.93 -3.80
C ILE A 185 5.94 12.85 -4.87
N TYR A 186 7.15 12.46 -4.47
CA TYR A 186 8.32 12.40 -5.33
C TYR A 186 8.87 10.97 -5.39
N VAL A 187 9.28 10.56 -6.59
CA VAL A 187 9.98 9.28 -6.84
C VAL A 187 11.28 9.60 -7.58
N TYR A 188 12.41 9.25 -6.98
CA TYR A 188 13.74 9.51 -7.53
C TYR A 188 14.44 8.19 -7.85
N ASP A 189 14.52 7.86 -9.14
CA ASP A 189 15.30 6.73 -9.64
C ASP A 189 16.61 7.24 -10.24
N CYS A 190 17.62 7.30 -9.38
CA CYS A 190 18.99 7.68 -9.74
C CYS A 190 19.96 7.21 -8.66
N SER A 191 21.25 7.20 -9.00
CA SER A 191 22.31 6.94 -8.01
C SER A 191 22.46 8.14 -7.05
N CYS A 192 22.86 7.89 -5.81
CA CYS A 192 22.94 8.87 -4.72
C CYS A 192 21.61 9.61 -4.43
N ALA A 193 20.45 9.01 -4.73
CA ALA A 193 19.13 9.65 -4.57
C ALA A 193 18.83 10.12 -3.13
N GLY A 194 19.45 9.53 -2.10
CA GLY A 194 19.31 9.98 -0.71
C GLY A 194 19.74 11.44 -0.49
N LEU A 195 20.70 11.97 -1.26
CA LEU A 195 21.10 13.38 -1.20
C LEU A 195 19.93 14.32 -1.54
N ILE A 196 19.05 13.89 -2.44
CA ILE A 196 17.86 14.66 -2.82
C ILE A 196 16.91 14.73 -1.63
N VAL A 197 16.69 13.61 -0.93
CA VAL A 197 15.77 13.57 0.23
C VAL A 197 16.30 14.41 1.39
N ASP A 198 17.60 14.33 1.68
CA ASP A 198 18.26 15.09 2.73
C ASP A 198 18.18 16.61 2.45
N SER A 199 18.52 17.03 1.23
CA SER A 199 18.43 18.43 0.82
C SER A 199 16.99 18.95 0.77
N PHE A 200 16.03 18.12 0.35
CA PHE A 200 14.61 18.46 0.35
C PHE A 200 14.12 18.84 1.75
N GLU A 201 14.49 18.08 2.79
CA GLU A 201 14.08 18.40 4.16
C GLU A 201 14.67 19.73 4.65
N VAL A 202 15.93 20.00 4.32
CA VAL A 202 16.59 21.27 4.66
C VAL A 202 15.88 22.45 3.99
N PHE A 203 15.61 22.36 2.68
CA PHE A 203 14.92 23.41 1.93
C PHE A 203 13.46 23.58 2.35
N ALA A 204 12.76 22.50 2.73
CA ALA A 204 11.40 22.59 3.27
C ALA A 204 11.36 23.44 4.55
N LYS A 205 12.28 23.21 5.49
CA LYS A 205 12.41 24.02 6.71
C LYS A 205 12.83 25.46 6.42
N GLN A 206 13.62 25.68 5.36
CA GLN A 206 14.01 27.01 4.93
C GLN A 206 12.82 27.81 4.40
N HIS A 207 12.00 27.21 3.52
CA HIS A 207 10.75 27.83 3.02
C HIS A 207 9.81 28.22 4.17
N GLU A 208 9.66 27.36 5.18
CA GLU A 208 8.86 27.64 6.38
C GLU A 208 9.38 28.87 7.14
N ARG A 209 10.69 28.93 7.41
CA ARG A 209 11.32 30.07 8.12
C ARG A 209 11.22 31.39 7.35
N GLU A 210 11.47 31.38 6.05
CA GLU A 210 11.41 32.59 5.22
C GLU A 210 10.01 33.19 5.21
N PHE A 211 8.98 32.34 5.18
CA PHE A 211 7.60 32.80 5.26
C PHE A 211 7.21 33.31 6.65
N GLU A 212 7.63 32.65 7.73
CA GLU A 212 7.42 33.15 9.10
C GLU A 212 8.02 34.56 9.28
N LEU A 213 9.21 34.80 8.71
CA LEU A 213 9.84 36.13 8.71
C LEU A 213 9.04 37.14 7.89
N LEU A 214 8.49 36.75 6.74
CA LEU A 214 7.63 37.62 5.93
C LEU A 214 6.35 38.02 6.67
N ILE A 215 5.71 37.08 7.37
CA ILE A 215 4.53 37.36 8.19
C ILE A 215 4.90 38.27 9.36
N ASN A 216 5.95 37.95 10.11
CA ASN A 216 6.35 38.74 11.29
C ASN A 216 6.79 40.16 10.94
N ASN A 217 7.37 40.37 9.75
CA ASN A 217 7.75 41.70 9.27
C ASN A 217 6.58 42.49 8.66
N SER A 218 5.44 41.84 8.40
CA SER A 218 4.25 42.50 7.88
C SER A 218 3.45 43.15 9.02
N LYS A 219 3.15 44.45 8.90
CA LYS A 219 2.36 45.20 9.90
C LYS A 219 0.85 44.90 9.82
N THR A 220 0.42 44.07 8.87
CA THR A 220 -0.97 43.73 8.59
C THR A 220 -1.17 42.23 8.81
N PRO A 221 -2.30 41.78 9.42
CA PRO A 221 -2.61 40.36 9.54
C PRO A 221 -2.58 39.68 8.17
N TYR A 222 -1.89 38.55 8.07
CA TYR A 222 -1.84 37.77 6.84
C TYR A 222 -3.21 37.12 6.57
N ASP A 223 -3.87 37.52 5.49
CA ASP A 223 -5.16 36.99 5.01
C ASP A 223 -4.99 36.10 3.75
N GLY A 224 -3.79 35.55 3.55
CA GLY A 224 -3.47 34.70 2.40
C GLY A 224 -3.70 33.20 2.67
N PRO A 225 -3.53 32.35 1.66
CA PRO A 225 -3.67 30.90 1.81
C PRO A 225 -2.65 30.35 2.83
N PRO A 226 -3.01 29.29 3.57
CA PRO A 226 -2.09 28.66 4.53
C PRO A 226 -0.80 28.20 3.84
N LEU A 227 0.30 28.24 4.59
CA LEU A 227 1.62 27.85 4.08
C LEU A 227 1.58 26.45 3.45
N PRO A 228 2.15 26.24 2.25
CA PRO A 228 2.39 24.90 1.75
C PRO A 228 3.27 24.13 2.74
N SER A 229 2.72 23.10 3.39
CA SER A 229 3.50 22.22 4.26
C SER A 229 4.36 21.29 3.40
N TYR A 230 5.54 21.75 3.00
CA TYR A 230 6.52 20.92 2.28
C TYR A 230 7.02 19.77 3.14
N SER A 231 7.05 19.94 4.46
CA SER A 231 7.29 18.89 5.45
C SER A 231 6.28 17.73 5.39
N SER A 232 5.08 17.94 4.82
CA SER A 232 4.08 16.89 4.61
C SER A 232 4.23 16.13 3.27
N CYS A 233 5.14 16.56 2.40
CA CYS A 233 5.40 15.93 1.12
C CYS A 233 6.05 14.55 1.30
N ILE A 234 5.67 13.62 0.43
CA ILE A 234 6.15 12.24 0.48
C ILE A 234 7.29 12.07 -0.51
N GLN A 235 8.34 11.34 -0.14
CA GLN A 235 9.47 11.09 -1.04
C GLN A 235 9.85 9.61 -1.01
N LEU A 236 10.23 9.08 -2.17
CA LEU A 236 10.76 7.73 -2.36
C LEU A 236 12.02 7.84 -3.22
N ALA A 237 13.15 7.38 -2.69
CA ALA A 237 14.45 7.45 -3.33
C ALA A 237 15.05 6.04 -3.47
N ALA A 238 15.66 5.78 -4.63
CA ALA A 238 16.15 4.45 -4.97
C ALA A 238 17.29 3.95 -4.08
N CYS A 239 18.14 4.84 -3.55
CA CYS A 239 19.31 4.46 -2.78
C CYS A 239 19.70 5.53 -1.74
N SER A 240 20.58 5.17 -0.81
CA SER A 240 21.19 6.12 0.12
C SER A 240 22.09 7.14 -0.59
N ALA A 241 22.44 8.22 0.11
CA ALA A 241 23.25 9.33 -0.40
C ALA A 241 24.63 8.91 -0.95
N THR A 242 25.19 7.80 -0.47
CA THR A 242 26.53 7.31 -0.85
C THR A 242 26.49 6.08 -1.77
N GLN A 243 25.30 5.57 -2.09
CA GLN A 243 25.14 4.34 -2.85
C GLN A 243 24.89 4.61 -4.34
N ILE A 244 25.30 3.66 -5.17
CA ILE A 244 25.08 3.65 -6.62
C ILE A 244 24.12 2.52 -6.94
N LEU A 245 23.31 2.69 -7.98
CA LEU A 245 22.38 1.67 -8.44
C LEU A 245 23.11 0.41 -8.92
N PRO A 246 22.48 -0.77 -8.79
CA PRO A 246 23.10 -2.03 -9.20
C PRO A 246 23.27 -2.09 -10.73
N MET A 247 24.40 -2.63 -11.17
CA MET A 247 24.75 -2.76 -12.59
C MET A 247 24.67 -4.21 -13.11
N ASN A 248 24.07 -5.13 -12.36
CA ASN A 248 23.97 -6.54 -12.75
C ASN A 248 23.17 -6.67 -14.07
N PRO A 249 23.73 -7.25 -15.15
CA PRO A 249 23.06 -7.38 -16.45
C PRO A 249 21.76 -8.18 -16.43
N ASP A 250 21.55 -9.04 -15.43
CA ASP A 250 20.32 -9.82 -15.26
C ASP A 250 19.15 -8.97 -14.74
N LEU A 251 19.40 -7.72 -14.33
CA LEU A 251 18.42 -6.78 -13.79
C LEU A 251 18.15 -5.63 -14.77
N PRO A 252 16.98 -4.98 -14.66
CA PRO A 252 16.76 -3.70 -15.31
C PRO A 252 17.62 -2.60 -14.68
N ALA A 253 17.95 -1.58 -15.47
CA ALA A 253 18.61 -0.36 -15.00
C ALA A 253 17.67 0.43 -14.07
N ASP A 254 16.37 0.47 -14.39
CA ASP A 254 15.30 1.04 -13.55
C ASP A 254 14.75 0.07 -12.52
N LEU A 255 15.63 -0.60 -11.77
CA LEU A 255 15.24 -1.58 -10.77
C LEU A 255 14.27 -1.00 -9.73
N PHE A 256 14.49 0.22 -9.27
CA PHE A 256 13.62 0.86 -8.28
C PHE A 256 12.25 1.15 -8.87
N THR A 257 12.20 1.79 -10.05
CA THR A 257 10.93 2.04 -10.75
C THR A 257 10.20 0.73 -11.05
N SER A 258 10.90 -0.29 -11.55
CA SER A 258 10.35 -1.62 -11.82
C SER A 258 9.75 -2.27 -10.57
N CYS A 259 10.36 -2.10 -9.40
CA CYS A 259 9.78 -2.52 -8.12
C CYS A 259 8.51 -1.75 -7.79
N LEU A 260 8.52 -0.42 -7.94
CA LEU A 260 7.39 0.44 -7.60
C LEU A 260 6.19 0.31 -8.54
N THR A 261 6.41 0.04 -9.82
CA THR A 261 5.35 0.11 -10.84
C THR A 261 4.96 -1.27 -11.38
N THR A 262 5.86 -2.25 -11.33
CA THR A 262 5.66 -3.63 -11.82
C THR A 262 6.16 -4.70 -10.82
N PRO A 263 5.72 -4.65 -9.55
CA PRO A 263 6.29 -5.42 -8.44
C PRO A 263 6.29 -6.93 -8.67
N VAL A 264 5.17 -7.50 -9.14
CA VAL A 264 5.05 -8.96 -9.34
C VAL A 264 6.03 -9.44 -10.40
N ASN A 265 6.21 -8.70 -11.50
CA ASN A 265 7.12 -9.10 -12.56
C ASN A 265 8.57 -9.16 -12.04
N ILE A 266 9.05 -8.06 -11.45
CA ILE A 266 10.43 -8.03 -10.93
C ILE A 266 10.63 -9.00 -9.76
N ALA A 267 9.63 -9.23 -8.91
CA ALA A 267 9.72 -10.19 -7.83
C ALA A 267 9.93 -11.62 -8.34
N LEU A 268 9.20 -12.02 -9.40
CA LEU A 268 9.32 -13.34 -10.01
C LEU A 268 10.67 -13.50 -10.73
N LYS A 269 11.07 -12.50 -11.53
CA LYS A 269 12.39 -12.51 -12.19
C LYS A 269 13.53 -12.58 -11.17
N TRP A 270 13.46 -11.77 -10.10
CA TRP A 270 14.43 -11.81 -9.02
C TRP A 270 14.45 -13.16 -8.29
N PHE A 271 13.29 -13.75 -8.01
CA PHE A 271 13.20 -15.08 -7.38
C PHE A 271 13.93 -16.15 -8.21
N VAL A 272 13.75 -16.16 -9.54
CA VAL A 272 14.46 -17.08 -10.44
C VAL A 272 15.98 -16.88 -10.40
N LEU A 273 16.47 -15.63 -10.23
CA LEU A 273 17.91 -15.37 -10.07
C LEU A 273 18.49 -15.89 -8.76
N GLN A 274 17.72 -15.85 -7.67
CA GLN A 274 18.13 -16.34 -6.35
C GLN A 274 18.17 -17.87 -6.30
N SER A 275 17.21 -18.53 -6.95
CA SER A 275 16.99 -19.97 -6.89
C SER A 275 18.02 -20.83 -7.64
N LYS A 276 19.23 -20.31 -7.90
CA LYS A 276 20.33 -21.06 -8.54
C LYS A 276 20.75 -22.33 -7.76
N ASN A 277 20.34 -22.49 -6.50
CA ASN A 277 20.46 -23.72 -5.70
C ASN A 277 19.10 -24.47 -5.61
N LYS A 278 18.70 -25.00 -6.78
CA LYS A 278 17.36 -25.44 -7.23
C LYS A 278 16.57 -26.40 -6.31
N LEU A 279 15.36 -26.00 -5.90
CA LEU A 279 14.22 -26.90 -5.65
C LEU A 279 13.38 -27.13 -6.94
N LEU A 280 13.41 -26.18 -7.89
CA LEU A 280 12.70 -26.24 -9.18
C LEU A 280 13.70 -26.26 -10.35
N PRO A 281 13.90 -27.38 -11.05
CA PRO A 281 15.01 -27.49 -12.01
C PRO A 281 14.91 -26.68 -13.32
N ASP A 282 13.74 -26.22 -13.79
CA ASP A 282 13.56 -25.87 -15.22
C ASP A 282 12.86 -24.52 -15.51
N ILE A 283 12.87 -23.57 -14.58
CA ILE A 283 12.18 -22.28 -14.79
C ILE A 283 13.15 -21.22 -15.31
N THR A 284 12.94 -20.75 -16.54
CA THR A 284 13.71 -19.66 -17.17
C THR A 284 12.98 -18.33 -17.07
N MET A 285 13.72 -17.23 -17.26
CA MET A 285 13.17 -15.87 -17.31
C MET A 285 12.08 -15.70 -18.36
N ASP A 286 12.23 -16.35 -19.52
CA ASP A 286 11.29 -16.26 -20.63
C ASP A 286 9.93 -16.90 -20.31
N LEU A 287 9.90 -17.87 -19.39
CA LEU A 287 8.65 -18.46 -18.91
C LEU A 287 7.86 -17.48 -18.02
N ILE A 288 8.56 -16.60 -17.28
CA ILE A 288 7.91 -15.60 -16.41
C ILE A 288 7.09 -14.61 -17.24
N ASP A 289 7.59 -14.21 -18.42
CA ASP A 289 6.87 -13.31 -19.32
C ASP A 289 5.64 -13.98 -19.98
N GLN A 290 5.51 -15.31 -19.87
CA GLN A 290 4.41 -16.12 -20.41
C GLN A 290 3.38 -16.56 -19.35
N ILE A 291 3.48 -16.07 -18.11
CA ILE A 291 2.53 -16.43 -17.05
C ILE A 291 1.10 -16.06 -17.48
N PRO A 292 0.15 -17.01 -17.47
CA PRO A 292 -1.20 -16.77 -17.94
C PRO A 292 -1.98 -15.87 -16.99
N GLY A 293 -2.83 -15.02 -17.58
CA GLY A 293 -3.80 -14.22 -16.85
C GLY A 293 -3.56 -12.73 -16.86
N GLN A 294 -4.29 -12.03 -16.00
CA GLN A 294 -4.23 -10.58 -15.84
C GLN A 294 -4.17 -10.23 -14.37
N VAL A 295 -3.39 -9.20 -14.02
CA VAL A 295 -3.18 -8.75 -12.63
C VAL A 295 -4.48 -8.34 -11.90
N SER A 296 -5.54 -8.01 -12.66
CA SER A 296 -6.87 -7.67 -12.14
C SER A 296 -7.76 -8.88 -11.86
N ASP A 297 -7.52 -10.01 -12.52
CA ASP A 297 -8.33 -11.22 -12.38
C ASP A 297 -7.68 -12.23 -11.44
N ARG A 298 -8.16 -12.23 -10.19
CA ARG A 298 -7.70 -13.08 -9.09
C ARG A 298 -7.91 -14.57 -9.31
N ARG A 299 -8.67 -14.97 -10.33
CA ARG A 299 -8.86 -16.38 -10.70
C ARG A 299 -7.72 -16.91 -11.57
N THR A 300 -6.94 -16.00 -12.14
CA THR A 300 -5.79 -16.34 -12.97
C THR A 300 -4.52 -16.41 -12.12
N MET A 301 -3.53 -17.18 -12.58
CA MET A 301 -2.24 -17.36 -11.90
C MET A 301 -1.57 -16.00 -11.60
N LEU A 302 -1.49 -15.10 -12.59
CA LEU A 302 -0.90 -13.78 -12.40
C LEU A 302 -1.69 -12.91 -11.41
N GLY A 303 -3.02 -12.95 -11.48
CA GLY A 303 -3.87 -12.16 -10.59
C GLY A 303 -3.91 -12.69 -9.16
N GLU A 304 -3.82 -14.00 -8.95
CA GLU A 304 -3.67 -14.59 -7.62
C GLU A 304 -2.35 -14.16 -6.97
N LEU A 305 -1.22 -14.26 -7.69
CA LEU A 305 0.08 -13.79 -7.20
C LEU A 305 0.06 -12.30 -6.83
N ASN A 306 -0.53 -11.45 -7.67
CA ASN A 306 -0.68 -10.03 -7.36
C ASN A 306 -1.54 -9.77 -6.11
N TRP A 307 -2.55 -10.60 -5.88
CA TRP A 307 -3.42 -10.49 -4.72
C TRP A 307 -2.73 -10.98 -3.44
N ILE A 308 -1.98 -12.09 -3.49
CA ILE A 308 -1.13 -12.57 -2.40
C ILE A 308 -0.06 -11.52 -2.05
N PHE A 309 0.61 -10.96 -3.07
CA PHE A 309 1.60 -9.90 -2.89
C PHE A 309 1.01 -8.69 -2.15
N THR A 310 -0.19 -8.25 -2.56
CA THR A 310 -0.92 -7.16 -1.90
C THR A 310 -1.25 -7.49 -0.45
N ALA A 311 -1.68 -8.72 -0.16
CA ALA A 311 -1.98 -9.15 1.21
C ALA A 311 -0.74 -9.18 2.10
N ILE A 312 0.37 -9.70 1.59
CA ILE A 312 1.64 -9.79 2.33
C ILE A 312 2.21 -8.41 2.62
N THR A 313 2.33 -7.54 1.61
CA THR A 313 2.89 -6.19 1.79
C THR A 313 2.04 -5.32 2.72
N ASP A 314 0.72 -5.40 2.63
CA ASP A 314 -0.18 -4.69 3.55
C ASP A 314 -0.09 -5.22 4.99
N THR A 315 0.14 -6.53 5.15
CA THR A 315 0.35 -7.17 6.46
C THR A 315 1.67 -6.78 7.10
N ILE A 316 2.76 -6.79 6.32
CA ILE A 316 4.08 -6.33 6.79
C ILE A 316 3.98 -4.88 7.26
N ALA A 317 3.37 -4.01 6.46
CA ALA A 317 3.19 -2.61 6.80
C ALA A 317 2.39 -2.43 8.10
N TRP A 318 1.30 -3.17 8.27
CA TRP A 318 0.46 -3.07 9.47
C TRP A 318 1.20 -3.51 10.74
N ASN A 319 2.01 -4.56 10.67
CA ASN A 319 2.71 -5.10 11.83
C ASN A 319 3.95 -4.29 12.21
N VAL A 320 4.56 -3.59 11.26
CA VAL A 320 5.81 -2.84 11.48
C VAL A 320 5.56 -1.35 11.74
N LEU A 321 4.56 -0.75 11.12
CA LEU A 321 4.37 0.70 11.16
C LEU A 321 3.48 1.16 12.33
N PRO A 322 3.74 2.35 12.90
CA PRO A 322 2.78 3.01 13.77
C PRO A 322 1.45 3.23 13.06
N LYS A 323 0.34 3.14 13.80
CA LYS A 323 -1.03 3.24 13.26
C LYS A 323 -1.25 4.51 12.41
N GLU A 324 -0.75 5.66 12.86
CA GLU A 324 -0.92 6.93 12.12
C GLU A 324 -0.18 6.93 10.78
N THR A 325 1.07 6.46 10.77
CA THR A 325 1.88 6.32 9.54
C THR A 325 1.22 5.33 8.58
N PHE A 326 0.71 4.20 9.09
CA PHE A 326 -0.02 3.23 8.28
C PHE A 326 -1.28 3.85 7.64
N GLN A 327 -2.11 4.57 8.41
CA GLN A 327 -3.29 5.24 7.85
C GLN A 327 -2.91 6.24 6.75
N ARG A 328 -1.91 7.08 7.02
CA ARG A 328 -1.46 8.11 6.09
C ARG A 328 -0.92 7.53 4.78
N LEU A 329 -0.13 6.47 4.84
CA LEU A 329 0.57 5.93 3.67
C LEU A 329 -0.19 4.81 2.95
N PHE A 330 -0.90 3.94 3.68
CA PHE A 330 -1.52 2.73 3.12
C PHE A 330 -3.05 2.82 3.00
N ARG A 331 -3.70 3.89 3.50
CA ARG A 331 -5.18 4.03 3.46
C ARG A 331 -5.66 5.35 2.84
N GLN A 332 -4.91 6.44 2.98
CA GLN A 332 -5.36 7.78 2.57
C GLN A 332 -5.54 7.97 1.05
N ASP A 333 -4.57 7.53 0.25
CA ASP A 333 -4.54 7.64 -1.22
C ASP A 333 -4.16 6.29 -1.84
N LEU A 334 -4.93 5.84 -2.83
CA LEU A 334 -4.73 4.55 -3.51
C LEU A 334 -3.36 4.46 -4.21
N LEU A 335 -2.88 5.54 -4.82
CA LEU A 335 -1.61 5.53 -5.53
C LEU A 335 -0.45 5.46 -4.54
N VAL A 336 -0.50 6.28 -3.49
CA VAL A 336 0.51 6.30 -2.41
C VAL A 336 0.56 4.93 -1.72
N ALA A 337 -0.60 4.35 -1.38
CA ALA A 337 -0.68 3.02 -0.80
C ALA A 337 -0.08 1.94 -1.71
N SER A 338 -0.26 2.07 -3.02
CA SER A 338 0.36 1.16 -3.99
C SER A 338 1.87 1.32 -4.05
N LEU A 339 2.35 2.56 -4.12
CA LEU A 339 3.79 2.84 -4.12
C LEU A 339 4.47 2.35 -2.86
N PHE A 340 3.89 2.56 -1.67
CA PHE A 340 4.50 2.10 -0.43
C PHE A 340 4.45 0.59 -0.23
N ARG A 341 3.38 -0.10 -0.64
CA ARG A 341 3.37 -1.57 -0.70
C ARG A 341 4.51 -2.09 -1.57
N ASN A 342 4.68 -1.48 -2.73
CA ASN A 342 5.69 -1.86 -3.71
C ASN A 342 7.11 -1.43 -3.27
N PHE A 343 7.23 -0.36 -2.47
CA PHE A 343 8.48 0.09 -1.86
C PHE A 343 9.02 -0.93 -0.86
N LEU A 344 8.17 -1.69 -0.16
CA LEU A 344 8.64 -2.77 0.72
C LEU A 344 9.37 -3.86 -0.08
N LEU A 345 8.88 -4.16 -1.29
CA LEU A 345 9.58 -5.06 -2.20
C LEU A 345 10.89 -4.45 -2.70
N ALA A 346 10.89 -3.16 -3.05
CA ALA A 346 12.12 -2.45 -3.42
C ALA A 346 13.16 -2.52 -2.30
N GLU A 347 12.75 -2.29 -1.05
CA GLU A 347 13.63 -2.43 0.12
C GLU A 347 14.26 -3.83 0.19
N ARG A 348 13.46 -4.88 -0.04
CA ARG A 348 13.92 -6.27 -0.02
C ARG A 348 14.90 -6.58 -1.15
N ILE A 349 14.53 -6.28 -2.40
CA ILE A 349 15.34 -6.63 -3.58
C ILE A 349 16.62 -5.79 -3.63
N MET A 350 16.52 -4.48 -3.41
CA MET A 350 17.66 -3.59 -3.57
C MET A 350 18.70 -3.80 -2.48
N ARG A 351 18.29 -4.13 -1.24
CA ARG A 351 19.24 -4.45 -0.16
C ARG A 351 20.09 -5.67 -0.47
N TYR A 352 19.56 -6.66 -1.19
CA TYR A 352 20.35 -7.80 -1.66
C TYR A 352 21.53 -7.36 -2.55
N TYR A 353 21.35 -6.29 -3.32
CA TYR A 353 22.37 -5.70 -4.17
C TYR A 353 23.10 -4.50 -3.52
N ASN A 354 23.20 -4.47 -2.19
CA ASN A 354 23.88 -3.41 -1.41
C ASN A 354 23.33 -2.00 -1.65
N CYS A 355 22.06 -1.88 -2.01
CA CYS A 355 21.40 -0.63 -2.27
C CYS A 355 20.21 -0.46 -1.32
N THR A 356 20.13 0.66 -0.61
CA THR A 356 19.13 0.88 0.44
C THR A 356 18.19 2.00 0.03
N PRO A 357 16.97 1.69 -0.43
CA PRO A 357 15.96 2.69 -0.73
C PRO A 357 15.62 3.52 0.51
N VAL A 358 15.32 4.80 0.31
CA VAL A 358 14.99 5.76 1.36
C VAL A 358 13.60 6.33 1.11
N SER A 359 12.84 6.56 2.17
CA SER A 359 11.54 7.22 2.10
C SER A 359 11.44 8.38 3.09
N SER A 360 10.61 9.37 2.76
CA SER A 360 10.14 10.39 3.69
C SER A 360 8.61 10.36 3.71
N PRO A 361 7.95 10.06 4.85
CA PRO A 361 8.55 9.74 6.15
C PRO A 361 9.37 8.42 6.13
N PRO A 362 10.39 8.29 7.01
CA PRO A 362 11.21 7.09 7.08
C PRO A 362 10.41 5.89 7.63
N LEU A 363 10.59 4.73 7.00
CA LEU A 363 10.00 3.48 7.46
C LEU A 363 11.03 2.65 8.25
N PRO A 364 10.62 1.91 9.29
CA PRO A 364 11.44 0.87 9.87
C PRO A 364 11.75 -0.23 8.83
N SER A 365 12.84 -0.95 9.04
CA SER A 365 13.28 -2.01 8.13
C SER A 365 12.25 -3.14 8.02
N THR A 366 11.82 -3.47 6.80
CA THR A 366 10.82 -4.53 6.55
C THR A 366 11.36 -5.76 5.81
N TYR A 367 12.60 -5.70 5.32
CA TYR A 367 13.15 -6.70 4.39
C TYR A 367 13.35 -8.12 4.97
N HIS A 368 13.50 -8.27 6.29
CA HIS A 368 13.61 -9.56 6.99
C HIS A 368 12.30 -10.05 7.62
N HIS A 369 11.16 -9.39 7.34
CA HIS A 369 9.89 -9.78 7.96
C HIS A 369 9.49 -11.22 7.55
N PRO A 370 9.06 -12.10 8.48
CA PRO A 370 8.76 -13.51 8.19
C PRO A 370 7.72 -13.74 7.08
N MET A 371 6.77 -12.82 6.91
CA MET A 371 5.79 -12.87 5.81
C MET A 371 6.42 -12.89 4.40
N TRP A 372 7.68 -12.47 4.25
CA TRP A 372 8.41 -12.66 2.99
C TRP A 372 8.71 -14.12 2.68
N GLN A 373 8.87 -14.99 3.69
CA GLN A 373 9.01 -16.44 3.48
C GLN A 373 7.70 -17.05 2.98
N ALA A 374 6.55 -16.54 3.46
CA ALA A 374 5.25 -16.94 2.93
C ALA A 374 5.07 -16.49 1.46
N TRP A 375 5.61 -15.33 1.08
CA TRP A 375 5.65 -14.89 -0.32
C TRP A 375 6.50 -15.84 -1.16
N ASP A 376 7.71 -16.16 -0.70
CA ASP A 376 8.63 -17.04 -1.43
C ASP A 376 8.02 -18.43 -1.64
N LEU A 377 7.38 -19.01 -0.61
CA LEU A 377 6.67 -20.29 -0.72
C LEU A 377 5.49 -20.20 -1.70
N ALA A 378 4.69 -19.13 -1.65
CA ALA A 378 3.57 -18.95 -2.57
C ALA A 378 4.04 -18.82 -4.03
N VAL A 379 5.15 -18.12 -4.26
CA VAL A 379 5.79 -18.01 -5.58
C VAL A 379 6.31 -19.37 -6.04
N ASP A 380 7.01 -20.11 -5.17
CA ASP A 380 7.59 -21.42 -5.48
C ASP A 380 6.50 -22.42 -5.92
N LEU A 381 5.43 -22.55 -5.13
CA LEU A 381 4.28 -23.42 -5.44
C LEU A 381 3.55 -23.01 -6.72
N CYS A 382 3.50 -21.71 -7.01
CA CYS A 382 2.86 -21.19 -8.21
C CYS A 382 3.70 -21.49 -9.45
N LEU A 383 5.00 -21.17 -9.39
CA LEU A 383 5.94 -21.36 -10.49
C LEU A 383 6.17 -22.85 -10.80
N ALA A 384 6.10 -23.74 -9.82
CA ALA A 384 6.16 -25.19 -10.02
C ALA A 384 5.12 -25.72 -11.02
N GLN A 385 3.94 -25.09 -11.09
CA GLN A 385 2.85 -25.50 -12.00
C GLN A 385 3.02 -24.95 -13.43
N LEU A 386 3.84 -23.91 -13.61
CA LEU A 386 3.93 -23.15 -14.85
C LEU A 386 4.31 -23.99 -16.08
N PRO A 387 5.33 -24.88 -16.03
CA PRO A 387 5.72 -25.67 -17.20
C PRO A 387 4.60 -26.57 -17.73
N ASP A 388 3.80 -27.16 -16.84
CA ASP A 388 2.72 -28.07 -17.22
C ASP A 388 1.52 -27.30 -17.78
N ILE A 389 1.19 -26.14 -17.20
CA ILE A 389 0.14 -25.25 -17.71
C ILE A 389 0.47 -24.74 -19.11
N LEU A 390 1.74 -24.44 -19.39
CA LEU A 390 2.17 -23.97 -20.71
C LEU A 390 2.21 -25.09 -21.77
N LYS A 391 2.51 -26.33 -21.37
CA LYS A 391 2.54 -27.49 -22.28
C LYS A 391 1.13 -27.94 -22.70
N ASP A 392 0.17 -27.95 -21.76
CA ASP A 392 -1.19 -28.37 -22.03
C ASP A 392 -2.24 -27.42 -21.40
N PRO A 393 -2.42 -26.23 -21.99
CA PRO A 393 -3.30 -25.20 -21.44
C PRO A 393 -4.81 -25.57 -21.50
N LEU A 394 -5.18 -26.62 -22.25
CA LEU A 394 -6.57 -27.04 -22.40
C LEU A 394 -6.99 -28.09 -21.35
N HIS A 395 -6.05 -28.86 -20.80
CA HIS A 395 -6.36 -29.95 -19.87
C HIS A 395 -5.77 -29.75 -18.46
N VAL A 396 -4.75 -28.91 -18.29
CA VAL A 396 -4.17 -28.62 -16.98
C VAL A 396 -4.83 -27.38 -16.38
N ASN A 397 -5.67 -27.59 -15.36
CA ASN A 397 -6.27 -26.51 -14.59
C ASN A 397 -5.30 -25.99 -13.54
N TYR A 398 -5.19 -24.66 -13.44
CA TYR A 398 -4.43 -24.01 -12.39
C TYR A 398 -4.99 -24.36 -11.00
N SER A 399 -4.11 -24.83 -10.11
CA SER A 399 -4.45 -25.04 -8.70
C SER A 399 -4.08 -23.80 -7.89
N TYR A 400 -5.09 -23.25 -7.21
CA TYR A 400 -4.93 -22.08 -6.35
C TYR A 400 -3.95 -22.32 -5.19
N SER A 401 -3.25 -21.26 -4.81
CA SER A 401 -2.35 -21.28 -3.67
C SER A 401 -3.08 -21.54 -2.35
N PRO A 402 -2.55 -22.37 -1.43
CA PRO A 402 -3.13 -22.58 -0.11
C PRO A 402 -2.98 -21.36 0.82
N PHE A 403 -2.21 -20.33 0.42
CA PHE A 403 -1.85 -19.16 1.23
C PHE A 403 -3.00 -18.60 2.07
N PHE A 404 -4.13 -18.23 1.47
CA PHE A 404 -5.24 -17.63 2.23
C PHE A 404 -5.86 -18.60 3.23
N SER A 405 -5.95 -19.89 2.89
CA SER A 405 -6.50 -20.91 3.77
C SER A 405 -5.61 -21.17 5.00
N GLU A 406 -4.29 -21.14 4.81
CA GLU A 406 -3.29 -21.28 5.87
C GLU A 406 -3.29 -20.05 6.79
N GLN A 407 -3.34 -18.84 6.23
CA GLN A 407 -3.38 -17.60 7.02
C GLN A 407 -4.68 -17.47 7.83
N LEU A 408 -5.83 -17.88 7.29
CA LEU A 408 -7.07 -17.98 8.08
C LEU A 408 -6.95 -19.01 9.22
N THR A 409 -6.23 -20.10 8.99
CA THR A 409 -5.99 -21.12 10.02
C THR A 409 -5.08 -20.58 11.12
N ALA A 410 -4.02 -19.86 10.77
CA ALA A 410 -3.17 -19.16 11.74
C ALA A 410 -3.98 -18.15 12.58
N PHE A 411 -4.85 -17.36 11.94
CA PHE A 411 -5.75 -16.44 12.64
C PHE A 411 -6.73 -17.16 13.58
N GLN A 412 -7.24 -18.33 13.16
CA GLN A 412 -8.10 -19.17 13.99
C GLN A 412 -7.36 -19.74 15.21
N VAL A 413 -6.12 -20.19 15.04
CA VAL A 413 -5.26 -20.66 16.14
C VAL A 413 -5.00 -19.53 17.13
N TRP A 414 -4.73 -18.32 16.63
CA TRP A 414 -4.60 -17.13 17.46
C TRP A 414 -5.88 -16.94 18.30
N LEU A 415 -7.07 -16.88 17.69
CA LEU A 415 -8.35 -16.72 18.39
C LEU A 415 -8.66 -17.79 19.45
N SER A 416 -8.12 -18.99 19.32
CA SER A 416 -8.31 -20.10 20.27
C SER A 416 -7.32 -20.09 21.44
N SER A 417 -6.28 -19.26 21.39
CA SER A 417 -5.26 -19.19 22.45
C SER A 417 -5.74 -18.35 23.65
N VAL A 418 -5.09 -18.47 24.82
CA VAL A 418 -5.38 -17.60 25.97
C VAL A 418 -4.55 -16.33 25.82
N HIS A 419 -5.20 -15.18 25.68
CA HIS A 419 -4.54 -13.94 25.25
C HIS A 419 -4.19 -13.06 26.43
N ASN A 420 -2.97 -12.51 26.41
CA ASN A 420 -2.69 -11.24 27.07
C ASN A 420 -3.14 -10.11 26.14
N HIS A 421 -3.73 -9.04 26.66
CA HIS A 421 -4.25 -7.89 25.90
C HIS A 421 -3.25 -7.20 24.94
N ASN A 422 -1.97 -7.57 24.97
CA ASN A 422 -0.89 -6.95 24.20
C ASN A 422 -0.56 -7.66 22.87
N SER A 423 -1.01 -8.91 22.64
CA SER A 423 -0.76 -9.57 21.35
C SER A 423 -1.85 -9.18 20.36
N VAL A 424 -1.50 -8.57 19.22
CA VAL A 424 -2.41 -8.27 18.11
C VAL A 424 -2.24 -9.35 17.04
N PRO A 425 -3.32 -9.81 16.38
CA PRO A 425 -3.20 -10.81 15.33
C PRO A 425 -2.56 -10.23 14.07
N GLU A 426 -1.42 -10.79 13.68
CA GLU A 426 -0.69 -10.39 12.48
C GLU A 426 -1.51 -10.57 11.20
N GLN A 427 -2.41 -11.56 11.16
CA GLN A 427 -3.18 -11.94 9.97
C GLN A 427 -4.40 -11.03 9.71
N LEU A 428 -4.67 -10.04 10.57
CA LEU A 428 -5.87 -9.21 10.45
C LEU A 428 -6.01 -8.47 9.09
N PRO A 429 -4.94 -7.89 8.49
CA PRO A 429 -5.02 -7.34 7.14
C PRO A 429 -5.27 -8.39 6.05
N ILE A 430 -4.80 -9.63 6.25
CA ILE A 430 -5.08 -10.75 5.33
C ILE A 430 -6.56 -11.11 5.37
N VAL A 431 -7.17 -11.17 6.56
CA VAL A 431 -8.62 -11.39 6.71
C VAL A 431 -9.41 -10.37 5.88
N LEU A 432 -9.00 -9.09 5.93
CA LEU A 432 -9.61 -8.03 5.09
C LEU A 432 -9.47 -8.34 3.60
N GLN A 433 -8.29 -8.76 3.14
CA GLN A 433 -8.10 -9.12 1.73
C GLN A 433 -8.99 -10.31 1.33
N VAL A 434 -9.16 -11.29 2.23
CA VAL A 434 -9.98 -12.49 1.98
C VAL A 434 -11.47 -12.16 1.84
N LEU A 435 -11.99 -11.13 2.53
CA LEU A 435 -13.40 -10.70 2.39
C LEU A 435 -13.78 -10.36 0.94
N LEU A 436 -12.79 -9.94 0.14
CA LEU A 436 -12.96 -9.64 -1.27
C LEU A 436 -13.08 -10.89 -2.15
N SER A 437 -12.63 -12.06 -1.68
CA SER A 437 -12.88 -13.36 -2.33
C SER A 437 -14.31 -13.81 -2.12
N GLN A 438 -14.82 -14.66 -3.01
CA GLN A 438 -16.08 -15.39 -2.77
C GLN A 438 -15.81 -16.72 -2.06
N VAL A 439 -14.72 -17.41 -2.41
CA VAL A 439 -14.43 -18.80 -1.98
C VAL A 439 -14.25 -18.91 -0.46
N HIS A 440 -13.50 -17.97 0.14
CA HIS A 440 -13.17 -18.01 1.57
C HIS A 440 -13.94 -16.98 2.40
N ARG A 441 -14.93 -16.29 1.79
CA ARG A 441 -15.64 -15.17 2.43
C ARG A 441 -16.35 -15.59 3.70
N LEU A 442 -17.07 -16.71 3.65
CA LEU A 442 -17.89 -17.19 4.75
C LEU A 442 -17.01 -17.44 5.98
N ARG A 443 -15.93 -18.22 5.81
CA ARG A 443 -14.95 -18.50 6.87
C ARG A 443 -14.29 -17.23 7.40
N ALA A 444 -13.92 -16.29 6.53
CA ALA A 444 -13.31 -15.02 6.96
C ALA A 444 -14.28 -14.15 7.78
N LEU A 445 -15.55 -14.08 7.41
CA LEU A 445 -16.58 -13.34 8.17
C LEU A 445 -16.87 -14.01 9.51
N GLU A 446 -16.89 -15.34 9.58
CA GLU A 446 -17.05 -16.07 10.83
C GLU A 446 -15.90 -15.76 11.81
N LEU A 447 -14.65 -15.87 11.34
CA LEU A 447 -13.48 -15.55 12.16
C LEU A 447 -13.42 -14.07 12.53
N LEU A 448 -13.81 -13.17 11.63
CA LEU A 448 -13.91 -11.75 11.94
C LEU A 448 -14.97 -11.50 13.02
N GLY A 449 -16.15 -12.14 12.93
CA GLY A 449 -17.18 -12.06 13.97
C GLY A 449 -16.64 -12.50 15.33
N ARG A 450 -15.99 -13.67 15.39
CA ARG A 450 -15.33 -14.17 16.61
C ARG A 450 -14.29 -13.20 17.17
N PHE A 451 -13.51 -12.55 16.30
CA PHE A 451 -12.54 -11.54 16.72
C PHE A 451 -13.22 -10.30 17.32
N LEU A 452 -14.24 -9.75 16.66
CA LEU A 452 -14.98 -8.59 17.14
C LEU A 452 -15.73 -8.87 18.46
N ASP A 453 -16.04 -10.13 18.74
CA ASP A 453 -16.66 -10.56 19.99
C ASP A 453 -15.72 -10.47 21.21
N LEU A 454 -14.39 -10.38 21.00
CA LEU A 454 -13.40 -10.18 22.07
C LEU A 454 -13.53 -8.83 22.78
N GLY A 455 -14.29 -7.88 22.23
CA GLY A 455 -14.66 -6.62 22.87
C GLY A 455 -14.31 -5.37 22.06
N PRO A 456 -14.53 -4.16 22.63
CA PRO A 456 -14.40 -2.89 21.91
C PRO A 456 -13.03 -2.63 21.31
N TRP A 457 -11.96 -3.10 21.96
CA TRP A 457 -10.59 -2.96 21.48
C TRP A 457 -10.38 -3.66 20.13
N ALA A 458 -10.97 -4.85 19.95
CA ALA A 458 -10.87 -5.64 18.72
C ALA A 458 -11.65 -4.97 17.58
N VAL A 459 -12.81 -4.39 17.89
CA VAL A 459 -13.59 -3.59 16.95
C VAL A 459 -12.79 -2.37 16.49
N ASN A 460 -12.22 -1.59 17.42
CA ASN A 460 -11.37 -0.44 17.10
C ASN A 460 -10.16 -0.82 16.24
N LEU A 461 -9.55 -1.97 16.52
CA LEU A 461 -8.42 -2.49 15.76
C LEU A 461 -8.81 -2.87 14.33
N ALA A 462 -9.92 -3.59 14.16
CA ALA A 462 -10.42 -3.97 12.85
C ALA A 462 -10.81 -2.74 12.02
N LEU A 463 -11.50 -1.76 12.63
CA LEU A 463 -11.83 -0.48 11.99
C LEU A 463 -10.57 0.28 11.57
N SER A 464 -9.52 0.26 12.40
CA SER A 464 -8.22 0.84 12.06
C SER A 464 -7.55 0.13 10.88
N VAL A 465 -7.62 -1.20 10.78
CA VAL A 465 -7.11 -1.92 9.58
C VAL A 465 -7.86 -1.50 8.30
N GLY A 466 -9.10 -1.03 8.44
CA GLY A 466 -9.92 -0.52 7.36
C GLY A 466 -10.98 -1.50 6.88
N ILE A 467 -11.54 -2.33 7.77
CA ILE A 467 -12.58 -3.30 7.38
C ILE A 467 -13.88 -2.63 6.91
N PHE A 468 -14.16 -1.42 7.38
CA PHE A 468 -15.48 -0.79 7.28
C PHE A 468 -16.04 -0.70 5.85
N PRO A 469 -15.30 -0.20 4.84
CA PRO A 469 -15.83 -0.11 3.48
C PRO A 469 -16.18 -1.47 2.87
N TYR A 470 -15.49 -2.53 3.29
CA TYR A 470 -15.69 -3.88 2.79
C TYR A 470 -16.96 -4.50 3.36
N VAL A 471 -17.15 -4.41 4.69
CA VAL A 471 -18.35 -4.94 5.35
C VAL A 471 -19.60 -4.14 4.94
N LEU A 472 -19.47 -2.82 4.72
CA LEU A 472 -20.53 -1.99 4.16
C LEU A 472 -20.94 -2.43 2.75
N LYS A 473 -19.98 -2.68 1.87
CA LYS A 473 -20.26 -3.17 0.51
C LYS A 473 -20.92 -4.55 0.51
N LEU A 474 -20.60 -5.41 1.48
CA LEU A 474 -21.20 -6.75 1.60
C LEU A 474 -22.70 -6.72 1.94
N LEU A 475 -23.24 -5.61 2.48
CA LEU A 475 -24.68 -5.44 2.67
C LEU A 475 -25.46 -5.38 1.34
N GLN A 476 -24.79 -5.16 0.21
CA GLN A 476 -25.41 -5.23 -1.11
C GLN A 476 -25.50 -6.66 -1.64
N SER A 477 -24.92 -7.65 -0.94
CA SER A 477 -24.94 -9.04 -1.35
C SER A 477 -26.32 -9.67 -1.14
N SER A 478 -26.78 -10.46 -2.11
CA SER A 478 -28.02 -11.25 -2.03
C SER A 478 -27.83 -12.62 -1.34
N ALA A 479 -26.59 -12.99 -1.01
CA ALA A 479 -26.27 -14.30 -0.44
C ALA A 479 -26.84 -14.45 0.99
N ARG A 480 -27.78 -15.40 1.15
CA ARG A 480 -28.51 -15.59 2.42
C ARG A 480 -27.63 -16.09 3.56
N GLU A 481 -26.62 -16.90 3.24
CA GLU A 481 -25.63 -17.44 4.19
C GLU A 481 -24.82 -16.35 4.91
N LEU A 482 -24.67 -15.16 4.31
CA LEU A 482 -23.91 -14.05 4.91
C LEU A 482 -24.73 -13.25 5.94
N ARG A 483 -26.06 -13.36 5.92
CA ARG A 483 -26.97 -12.58 6.78
C ARG A 483 -26.68 -12.69 8.26
N PRO A 484 -26.61 -13.87 8.89
CA PRO A 484 -26.35 -13.96 10.33
C PRO A 484 -25.00 -13.36 10.71
N LEU A 485 -23.97 -13.59 9.90
CA LEU A 485 -22.62 -13.07 10.14
C LEU A 485 -22.56 -11.55 10.01
N LEU A 486 -23.17 -10.99 8.96
CA LEU A 486 -23.18 -9.53 8.74
C LEU A 486 -24.00 -8.81 9.80
N VAL A 487 -25.14 -9.37 10.24
CA VAL A 487 -25.91 -8.83 11.36
C VAL A 487 -25.06 -8.80 12.63
N PHE A 488 -24.38 -9.90 12.95
CA PHE A 488 -23.52 -9.99 14.12
C PHE A 488 -22.37 -8.95 14.09
N ILE A 489 -21.65 -8.87 12.96
CA ILE A 489 -20.55 -7.92 12.78
C ILE A 489 -21.05 -6.48 12.93
N TRP A 490 -22.17 -6.12 12.28
CA TRP A 490 -22.70 -4.76 12.37
C TRP A 490 -23.22 -4.41 13.76
N ALA A 491 -23.80 -5.36 14.49
CA ALA A 491 -24.17 -5.16 15.88
C ALA A 491 -22.94 -4.83 16.74
N LYS A 492 -21.82 -5.54 16.55
CA LYS A 492 -20.56 -5.25 17.25
C LYS A 492 -19.95 -3.90 16.86
N VAL A 493 -19.97 -3.55 15.58
CA VAL A 493 -19.47 -2.25 15.10
C VAL A 493 -20.29 -1.09 15.67
N LEU A 494 -21.62 -1.14 15.57
CA LEU A 494 -22.50 -0.07 16.03
C LEU A 494 -22.55 0.07 17.54
N ALA A 495 -22.30 -1.01 18.28
CA ALA A 495 -22.16 -0.96 19.75
C ALA A 495 -20.93 -0.15 20.20
N VAL A 496 -19.91 -0.01 19.34
CA VAL A 496 -18.67 0.74 19.65
C VAL A 496 -18.67 2.12 19.01
N ASP A 497 -19.09 2.23 17.74
CA ASP A 497 -19.13 3.49 17.01
C ASP A 497 -20.50 3.71 16.34
N CYS A 498 -21.37 4.42 17.04
CA CYS A 498 -22.71 4.77 16.57
C CYS A 498 -22.72 5.76 15.40
N THR A 499 -21.60 6.45 15.12
CA THR A 499 -21.53 7.43 14.03
C THR A 499 -21.65 6.77 12.65
N CYS A 500 -21.39 5.46 12.55
CA CYS A 500 -21.55 4.64 11.34
C CYS A 500 -22.98 4.62 10.78
N GLN A 501 -23.98 5.05 11.57
CA GLN A 501 -25.37 5.18 11.13
C GLN A 501 -25.50 6.06 9.88
N SER A 502 -24.66 7.09 9.74
CA SER A 502 -24.77 8.06 8.65
C SER A 502 -24.52 7.41 7.28
N GLU A 503 -23.52 6.53 7.20
CA GLU A 503 -23.18 5.78 5.99
C GLU A 503 -24.16 4.65 5.71
N LEU A 504 -24.66 3.97 6.76
CA LEU A 504 -25.70 2.95 6.61
C LEU A 504 -26.99 3.51 6.00
N VAL A 505 -27.37 4.74 6.37
CA VAL A 505 -28.52 5.42 5.79
C VAL A 505 -28.22 5.90 4.36
N ARG A 506 -27.09 6.60 4.17
CA ARG A 506 -26.68 7.16 2.88
C ARG A 506 -26.57 6.11 1.78
N ASP A 507 -25.97 4.96 2.09
CA ASP A 507 -25.70 3.90 1.12
C ASP A 507 -26.86 2.88 1.06
N GLY A 508 -27.96 3.12 1.80
CA GLY A 508 -29.16 2.28 1.80
C GLY A 508 -29.00 0.94 2.55
N GLY A 509 -27.92 0.77 3.32
CA GLY A 509 -27.63 -0.44 4.09
C GLY A 509 -28.68 -0.82 5.12
N PHE A 510 -29.45 0.15 5.65
CA PHE A 510 -30.56 -0.13 6.57
C PHE A 510 -31.63 -1.07 5.99
N LYS A 511 -31.83 -1.06 4.66
CA LYS A 511 -32.78 -1.95 3.96
C LYS A 511 -32.38 -3.42 4.10
N TYR A 512 -31.08 -3.71 4.21
CA TYR A 512 -30.58 -5.05 4.41
C TYR A 512 -31.11 -5.63 5.73
N PHE A 513 -31.02 -4.86 6.82
CA PHE A 513 -31.49 -5.28 8.14
C PHE A 513 -33.01 -5.36 8.23
N LEU A 514 -33.74 -4.44 7.56
CA LEU A 514 -35.20 -4.53 7.44
C LEU A 514 -35.66 -5.79 6.69
N GLY A 515 -34.86 -6.33 5.77
CA GLY A 515 -35.16 -7.58 5.08
C GLY A 515 -34.74 -8.84 5.85
N VAL A 516 -34.06 -8.69 6.99
CA VAL A 516 -33.72 -9.79 7.91
C VAL A 516 -34.71 -9.87 9.06
N LEU A 517 -35.18 -8.72 9.56
CA LEU A 517 -36.29 -8.59 10.50
C LEU A 517 -37.59 -9.06 9.85
#